data_AF-A0A225V504-F1
#
_entry.id   AF-A0A225V504-F1
#
_cell.length_a   1.000
_cell.length_b   1.000
_cell.length_c   1.000
_cell.angle_alpha   90.00
_cell.angle_beta   90.00
_cell.angle_gamma   90.00
#
_symmetry.space_group_name_H-M   'P 1'
#
loop_
_entity.id
_entity.type
_entity.pdbx_description
1 polymer ?
#
loop_
_entity_poly.entity_id
_entity_poly.type
_entity_poly.pdbx_seq_one_letter_code
_entity_poly.pdbx_strand_id
1 'polypeptide(L)'
;MVATFKTSLALLIVIAASSTGKTDADIISNLQHESRNLAATYTTTSQYAAAMLASVNVQRAAQGLRPLCINTKLMAASKRHSDDMAAKNYMSHTGSDGSTMSQRITATGYKWNRIAENVAAGQRNVAAVMTSWMNSPGHRANILGDYTMFGTAYAYSSTSTYKHYWTQNFGKSSTESCNYEDIEYVEPPSLNGTESTDNSSVVLPNEPPTDGNDSTDNPTAVLPNDPPTDSNVDL
;
A
#
# COMPACT_ATOMS: atom_id res chain seq x y z
N MET A 1 20.50 13.72 -27.16
CA MET A 1 21.37 12.94 -26.25
C MET A 1 20.53 12.65 -25.02
N VAL A 2 20.12 11.39 -24.82
CA VAL A 2 19.20 10.99 -23.73
C VAL A 2 20.03 10.80 -22.45
N ALA A 3 19.75 11.59 -21.42
CA ALA A 3 20.37 11.44 -20.11
C ALA A 3 19.49 10.54 -19.24
N THR A 4 19.97 9.32 -18.98
CA THR A 4 19.33 8.33 -18.12
C THR A 4 19.66 8.65 -16.67
N PHE A 5 18.67 9.10 -15.89
CA PHE A 5 18.83 9.28 -14.44
C PHE A 5 18.78 7.92 -13.73
N LYS A 6 19.91 7.48 -13.18
CA LYS A 6 19.97 6.36 -12.24
C LYS A 6 19.67 6.89 -10.83
N THR A 7 18.52 6.56 -10.26
CA THR A 7 18.22 6.80 -8.85
C THR A 7 18.66 5.59 -8.02
N SER A 8 19.76 5.72 -7.29
CA SER A 8 20.18 4.74 -6.27
C SER A 8 19.40 5.02 -4.99
N LEU A 9 18.51 4.12 -4.61
CA LEU A 9 17.84 4.12 -3.30
C LEU A 9 18.66 3.21 -2.38
N ALA A 10 19.56 3.79 -1.58
CA ALA A 10 20.26 3.06 -0.54
C ALA A 10 19.33 2.95 0.69
N LEU A 11 18.77 1.76 0.90
CA LEU A 11 17.99 1.41 2.09
C LEU A 11 18.94 0.84 3.15
N LEU A 12 19.31 1.67 4.14
CA LEU A 12 20.09 1.23 5.30
C LEU A 12 19.12 0.94 6.45
N ILE A 13 18.91 -0.34 6.78
CA ILE A 13 18.21 -0.75 7.99
C ILE A 13 19.09 -1.75 8.73
N VAL A 14 19.53 -1.33 9.92
CA VAL A 14 20.21 -2.18 10.91
C VAL A 14 19.20 -3.20 11.43
N ILE A 15 19.49 -4.49 11.26
CA ILE A 15 18.65 -5.58 11.75
C ILE A 15 19.18 -6.05 13.10
N ALA A 16 18.42 -5.81 14.17
CA ALA A 16 18.53 -6.62 15.38
C ALA A 16 17.82 -7.95 15.10
N ALA A 17 18.61 -8.99 14.80
CA ALA A 17 18.08 -10.31 14.45
C ALA A 17 17.39 -10.95 15.67
N SER A 18 16.08 -11.18 15.56
CA SER A 18 15.36 -12.13 16.39
C SER A 18 15.03 -13.34 15.52
N SER A 19 15.61 -14.48 15.87
CA SER A 19 15.66 -15.73 15.11
C SER A 19 14.28 -16.22 14.63
N THR A 20 14.06 -16.13 13.33
CA THR A 20 13.24 -17.10 12.59
C THR A 20 14.10 -17.54 11.42
N GLY A 21 14.26 -18.85 11.21
CA GLY A 21 15.23 -19.44 10.28
C GLY A 21 14.96 -19.19 8.80
N LYS A 22 14.88 -17.93 8.39
CA LYS A 22 14.87 -17.49 6.99
C LYS A 22 16.28 -17.11 6.61
N THR A 23 16.72 -17.61 5.45
CA THR A 23 18.05 -17.28 4.93
C THR A 23 18.08 -15.84 4.42
N ASP A 24 19.27 -15.23 4.38
CA ASP A 24 19.44 -13.87 3.84
C ASP A 24 18.90 -13.74 2.40
N ALA A 25 18.89 -14.84 1.64
CA ALA A 25 18.35 -14.92 0.29
C ALA A 25 16.80 -14.83 0.23
N ASP A 26 16.09 -15.41 1.21
CA ASP A 26 14.62 -15.34 1.28
C ASP A 26 14.13 -13.93 1.63
N ILE A 27 14.91 -13.21 2.44
CA ILE A 27 14.67 -11.82 2.79
C ILE A 27 14.94 -10.93 1.58
N ILE A 28 16.05 -11.15 0.86
CA ILE A 28 16.40 -10.40 -0.36
C ILE A 28 15.39 -10.65 -1.49
N SER A 29 14.87 -11.85 -1.66
CA SER A 29 13.86 -12.17 -2.69
C SER A 29 12.53 -11.44 -2.44
N ASN A 30 12.07 -11.38 -1.18
CA ASN A 30 10.89 -10.61 -0.80
C ASN A 30 11.09 -9.10 -0.99
N LEU A 31 12.26 -8.57 -0.64
CA LEU A 31 12.62 -7.16 -0.88
C LEU A 31 12.73 -6.82 -2.37
N GLN A 32 13.21 -7.75 -3.20
CA GLN A 32 13.22 -7.63 -4.66
C GLN A 32 11.81 -7.71 -5.26
N HIS A 33 10.87 -8.46 -4.65
CA HIS A 33 9.47 -8.48 -5.04
C HIS A 33 8.77 -7.15 -4.72
N GLU A 34 9.05 -6.56 -3.56
CA GLU A 34 8.58 -5.21 -3.22
C GLU A 34 9.19 -4.11 -4.11
N SER A 35 10.46 -4.25 -4.49
CA SER A 35 11.14 -3.33 -5.41
C SER A 35 10.66 -3.49 -6.87
N ARG A 36 10.26 -4.68 -7.30
CA ARG A 36 9.64 -4.92 -8.62
C ARG A 36 8.25 -4.27 -8.76
N ASN A 37 7.59 -3.96 -7.65
CA ASN A 37 6.34 -3.20 -7.63
C ASN A 37 6.50 -1.68 -7.88
N LEU A 38 7.71 -1.18 -8.16
CA LEU A 38 7.94 0.21 -8.57
C LEU A 38 7.36 0.56 -9.96
N ALA A 39 6.88 -0.44 -10.72
CA ALA A 39 6.12 -0.29 -11.97
C ALA A 39 4.69 -0.89 -11.91
N ALA A 40 4.24 -1.40 -10.76
CA ALA A 40 3.04 -2.23 -10.69
C ALA A 40 1.76 -1.39 -10.74
N THR A 41 1.03 -1.52 -11.84
CA THR A 41 -0.42 -1.28 -11.82
C THR A 41 -1.06 -2.48 -11.14
N TYR A 42 -1.73 -2.28 -10.00
CA TYR A 42 -2.51 -3.35 -9.40
C TYR A 42 -3.73 -3.64 -10.26
N THR A 43 -3.90 -4.90 -10.64
CA THR A 43 -5.03 -5.38 -11.44
C THR A 43 -6.04 -6.16 -10.58
N THR A 44 -5.62 -6.65 -9.41
CA THR A 44 -6.49 -7.37 -8.48
C THR A 44 -6.41 -6.81 -7.06
N THR A 45 -7.47 -6.99 -6.29
CA THR A 45 -7.56 -6.53 -4.89
C THR A 45 -6.50 -7.18 -4.00
N SER A 46 -6.21 -8.47 -4.21
CA SER A 46 -5.23 -9.23 -3.42
C SER A 46 -3.82 -8.65 -3.49
N GLN A 47 -3.46 -7.95 -4.58
CA GLN A 47 -2.12 -7.37 -4.75
C GLN A 47 -1.86 -6.13 -3.87
N TYR A 48 -2.88 -5.40 -3.42
CA TYR A 48 -2.70 -4.18 -2.63
C TYR A 48 -3.42 -4.18 -1.28
N ALA A 49 -4.57 -4.87 -1.14
CA ALA A 49 -5.42 -4.71 0.04
C ALA A 49 -4.75 -5.20 1.32
N ALA A 50 -4.04 -6.34 1.27
CA ALA A 50 -3.31 -6.87 2.42
C ALA A 50 -2.16 -5.94 2.84
N ALA A 51 -1.36 -5.47 1.87
CA ALA A 51 -0.26 -4.53 2.12
C ALA A 51 -0.76 -3.19 2.69
N MET A 52 -1.89 -2.69 2.17
CA MET A 52 -2.52 -1.47 2.66
C MET A 52 -3.00 -1.62 4.12
N LEU A 53 -3.73 -2.70 4.42
CA LEU A 53 -4.20 -2.98 5.77
C LEU A 53 -3.01 -3.13 6.74
N ALA A 54 -1.98 -3.87 6.35
CA ALA A 54 -0.77 -4.04 7.14
C ALA A 54 -0.11 -2.69 7.42
N SER A 55 0.04 -1.83 6.41
CA SER A 55 0.61 -0.49 6.55
C SER A 55 -0.20 0.39 7.51
N VAL A 56 -1.53 0.38 7.42
CA VAL A 56 -2.42 1.07 8.37
C VAL A 56 -2.23 0.53 9.79
N ASN A 57 -2.21 -0.79 9.95
CA ASN A 57 -2.09 -1.43 11.26
C ASN A 57 -0.72 -1.21 11.92
N VAL A 58 0.36 -1.08 11.14
CA VAL A 58 1.68 -0.67 11.66
C VAL A 58 1.60 0.73 12.29
N GLN A 59 0.97 1.69 11.61
CA GLN A 59 0.81 3.05 12.14
C GLN A 59 -0.07 3.08 13.40
N ARG A 60 -1.12 2.26 13.44
CA ARG A 60 -2.01 2.13 14.60
C ARG A 60 -1.31 1.48 15.79
N ALA A 61 -0.55 0.41 15.56
CA ALA A 61 0.22 -0.28 16.60
C ALA A 61 1.26 0.65 17.25
N ALA A 62 1.91 1.50 16.45
CA ALA A 62 2.84 2.52 16.94
C ALA A 62 2.19 3.57 17.88
N GLN A 63 0.85 3.62 17.94
CA GLN A 63 0.08 4.47 18.85
C GLN A 63 -0.69 3.66 19.91
N GLY A 64 -0.41 2.36 20.06
CA GLY A 64 -1.11 1.47 20.98
C GLY A 64 -2.56 1.19 20.62
N LEU A 65 -2.97 1.47 19.37
CA LEU A 65 -4.34 1.26 18.91
C LEU A 65 -4.52 -0.18 18.41
N ARG A 66 -5.74 -0.71 18.60
CA ARG A 66 -6.11 -2.03 18.08
C ARG A 66 -6.05 -2.06 16.54
N PRO A 67 -5.61 -3.19 15.95
CA PRO A 67 -5.61 -3.34 14.50
C PRO A 67 -7.04 -3.32 13.95
N LEU A 68 -7.18 -2.79 12.75
CA LEU A 68 -8.38 -2.93 11.94
C LEU A 68 -8.36 -4.27 11.20
N CYS A 69 -9.53 -4.70 10.77
CA CYS A 69 -9.73 -5.83 9.87
C CYS A 69 -10.51 -5.39 8.63
N ILE A 70 -10.48 -6.18 7.56
CA ILE A 70 -11.24 -5.86 6.35
C ILE A 70 -12.73 -6.12 6.53
N ASN A 71 -13.54 -5.26 5.93
CA ASN A 71 -14.96 -5.50 5.68
C ASN A 71 -15.29 -5.30 4.19
N THR A 72 -15.90 -6.30 3.54
CA THR A 72 -16.15 -6.28 2.09
C THR A 72 -17.11 -5.17 1.64
N LYS A 73 -18.02 -4.73 2.50
CA LYS A 73 -18.94 -3.63 2.18
C LYS A 73 -18.21 -2.28 2.13
N LEU A 74 -17.21 -2.08 2.99
CA LEU A 74 -16.31 -0.92 2.92
C LEU A 74 -15.37 -1.00 1.70
N MET A 75 -14.90 -2.20 1.35
CA MET A 75 -14.13 -2.42 0.12
C MET A 75 -14.94 -2.03 -1.11
N ALA A 76 -16.20 -2.46 -1.20
CA ALA A 76 -17.09 -2.14 -2.31
C ALA A 76 -17.34 -0.63 -2.44
N ALA A 77 -17.56 0.07 -1.32
CA ALA A 77 -17.71 1.54 -1.32
C ALA A 77 -16.44 2.24 -1.79
N SER A 78 -15.28 1.77 -1.33
CA SER A 78 -13.98 2.30 -1.75
C SER A 78 -13.73 2.08 -3.24
N LYS A 79 -14.06 0.89 -3.75
CA LYS A 79 -13.89 0.53 -5.17
C LYS A 79 -14.73 1.41 -6.07
N ARG A 80 -16.01 1.57 -5.73
CA ARG A 80 -16.91 2.48 -6.45
C ARG A 80 -16.30 3.87 -6.61
N HIS A 81 -15.67 4.39 -5.55
CA HIS A 81 -15.13 5.75 -5.55
C HIS A 81 -13.81 5.87 -6.33
N SER A 82 -12.87 4.94 -6.12
CA SER A 82 -11.62 4.92 -6.90
C SER A 82 -11.88 4.74 -8.40
N ASP A 83 -12.80 3.85 -8.77
CA ASP A 83 -13.20 3.65 -10.18
C ASP A 83 -13.81 4.92 -10.78
N ASP A 84 -14.68 5.61 -10.05
CA ASP A 84 -15.32 6.85 -10.50
C ASP A 84 -14.30 7.98 -10.70
N MET A 85 -13.42 8.21 -9.73
CA MET A 85 -12.32 9.17 -9.83
C MET A 85 -11.42 8.90 -11.05
N ALA A 86 -11.06 7.63 -11.27
CA ALA A 86 -10.25 7.23 -12.41
C ALA A 86 -10.96 7.40 -13.76
N ALA A 87 -12.25 7.06 -13.82
CA ALA A 87 -13.05 7.14 -15.05
C ALA A 87 -13.38 8.58 -15.45
N LYS A 88 -13.50 9.49 -14.48
CA LYS A 88 -13.87 10.89 -14.69
C LYS A 88 -12.70 11.86 -14.57
N ASN A 89 -11.49 11.34 -14.34
CA ASN A 89 -10.25 12.10 -14.30
C ASN A 89 -10.23 13.24 -13.27
N TYR A 90 -10.59 12.94 -12.02
CA TYR A 90 -10.64 13.92 -10.93
C TYR A 90 -10.28 13.28 -9.59
N MET A 91 -10.01 14.10 -8.57
CA MET A 91 -9.83 13.64 -7.19
C MET A 91 -10.70 14.51 -6.27
N SER A 92 -11.60 13.88 -5.51
CA SER A 92 -12.48 14.52 -4.53
C SER A 92 -13.05 13.47 -3.58
N HIS A 93 -13.56 13.89 -2.43
CA HIS A 93 -14.40 13.04 -1.57
C HIS A 93 -15.82 12.87 -2.13
N THR A 94 -16.30 13.82 -2.94
CA THR A 94 -17.63 13.78 -3.56
C THR A 94 -17.54 13.05 -4.90
N GLY A 95 -18.44 12.08 -5.11
CA GLY A 95 -18.54 11.33 -6.36
C GLY A 95 -18.98 12.22 -7.52
N SER A 96 -18.74 11.79 -8.77
CA SER A 96 -19.14 12.52 -9.97
C SER A 96 -20.67 12.60 -10.13
N ASP A 97 -21.39 11.74 -9.42
CA ASP A 97 -22.84 11.70 -9.26
C ASP A 97 -23.34 12.52 -8.06
N GLY A 98 -22.47 13.27 -7.38
CA GLY A 98 -22.76 14.03 -6.17
C GLY A 98 -22.80 13.20 -4.89
N SER A 99 -22.51 11.90 -4.95
CA SER A 99 -22.56 11.05 -3.75
C SER A 99 -21.48 11.41 -2.73
N THR A 100 -21.84 11.45 -1.46
CA THR A 100 -20.90 11.57 -0.34
C THR A 100 -20.35 10.20 0.07
N MET A 101 -19.23 10.17 0.80
CA MET A 101 -18.69 8.94 1.42
C MET A 101 -19.80 8.15 2.17
N SER A 102 -20.58 8.82 3.01
CA SER A 102 -21.59 8.16 3.84
C SER A 102 -22.70 7.53 3.01
N GLN A 103 -23.10 8.17 1.91
CA GLN A 103 -24.06 7.60 0.95
C GLN A 103 -23.48 6.35 0.26
N ARG A 104 -22.21 6.41 -0.19
CA ARG A 104 -21.54 5.26 -0.82
C ARG A 104 -21.42 4.08 0.14
N ILE A 105 -21.02 4.31 1.39
CA ILE A 105 -20.92 3.27 2.42
C ILE A 105 -22.31 2.71 2.78
N THR A 106 -23.31 3.57 2.92
CA THR A 106 -24.68 3.12 3.25
C THR A 106 -25.30 2.30 2.12
N ALA A 107 -25.01 2.65 0.86
CA ALA A 107 -25.51 1.94 -0.32
C ALA A 107 -25.00 0.49 -0.44
N THR A 108 -23.86 0.15 0.16
CA THR A 108 -23.38 -1.24 0.22
C THR A 108 -24.05 -2.06 1.33
N GLY A 109 -24.95 -1.43 2.11
CA GLY A 109 -25.62 -2.04 3.24
C GLY A 109 -24.79 -2.11 4.51
N TYR A 110 -23.64 -1.41 4.58
CA TYR A 110 -22.84 -1.32 5.81
C TYR A 110 -23.57 -0.46 6.84
N LYS A 111 -23.88 -1.05 8.00
CA LYS A 111 -24.45 -0.33 9.14
C LYS A 111 -23.32 0.28 9.96
N TRP A 112 -23.33 1.58 10.21
CA TRP A 112 -22.20 2.27 10.84
C TRP A 112 -22.60 3.14 12.04
N ASN A 113 -21.70 3.20 13.02
CA ASN A 113 -21.70 4.18 14.11
C ASN A 113 -20.70 5.32 13.85
N ARG A 114 -19.55 5.00 13.23
CA ARG A 114 -18.54 5.97 12.78
C ARG A 114 -17.96 5.52 11.46
N ILE A 115 -17.65 6.49 10.59
CA ILE A 115 -16.98 6.29 9.31
C ILE A 115 -16.00 7.44 9.04
N ALA A 116 -15.00 7.19 8.21
CA ALA A 116 -14.11 8.20 7.63
C ALA A 116 -13.53 7.71 6.30
N GLU A 117 -13.04 8.63 5.48
CA GLU A 117 -12.45 8.34 4.18
C GLU A 117 -11.13 9.09 4.00
N ASN A 118 -10.16 8.42 3.39
CA ASN A 118 -9.01 9.08 2.76
C ASN A 118 -9.07 8.81 1.26
N VAL A 119 -8.80 9.83 0.45
CA VAL A 119 -8.63 9.70 -1.00
C VAL A 119 -7.26 10.20 -1.41
N ALA A 120 -6.72 9.68 -2.50
CA ALA A 120 -5.49 10.19 -3.10
C ALA A 120 -5.43 9.86 -4.59
N ALA A 121 -4.62 10.62 -5.32
CA ALA A 121 -4.34 10.38 -6.73
C ALA A 121 -2.88 10.68 -7.06
N GLY A 122 -2.27 9.88 -7.95
CA GLY A 122 -0.90 10.05 -8.44
C GLY A 122 0.15 9.14 -7.79
N GLN A 123 -0.11 8.63 -6.58
CA GLN A 123 0.83 7.75 -5.88
C GLN A 123 0.81 6.35 -6.50
N ARG A 124 1.96 5.85 -6.90
CA ARG A 124 2.05 4.61 -7.71
C ARG A 124 1.78 3.33 -6.92
N ASN A 125 2.03 3.34 -5.62
CA ASN A 125 1.96 2.15 -4.79
C ASN A 125 1.52 2.46 -3.35
N VAL A 126 1.26 1.40 -2.58
CA VAL A 126 0.81 1.46 -1.18
C VAL A 126 1.76 2.29 -0.30
N ALA A 127 3.07 2.08 -0.43
CA ALA A 127 4.06 2.79 0.39
C ALA A 127 4.04 4.32 0.14
N ALA A 128 3.95 4.73 -1.13
CA ALA A 128 3.90 6.14 -1.52
C ALA A 128 2.62 6.83 -1.03
N VAL A 129 1.47 6.18 -1.15
CA VAL A 129 0.19 6.75 -0.69
C VAL A 129 0.08 6.78 0.83
N MET A 130 0.56 5.75 1.52
CA MET A 130 0.60 5.74 2.99
C MET A 130 1.53 6.82 3.54
N THR A 131 2.70 7.03 2.93
CA THR A 131 3.59 8.15 3.29
C THR A 131 2.86 9.49 3.14
N SER A 132 2.17 9.68 2.02
CA SER A 132 1.42 10.92 1.73
C SER A 132 0.31 11.17 2.76
N TRP A 133 -0.49 10.14 3.08
CA TRP A 133 -1.55 10.27 4.08
C TRP A 133 -1.03 10.48 5.50
N MET A 134 0.05 9.80 5.90
CA MET A 134 0.61 9.96 7.25
C MET A 134 1.27 11.33 7.48
N ASN A 135 1.72 12.00 6.41
CA ASN A 135 2.24 13.36 6.44
C ASN A 135 1.14 14.44 6.39
N SER A 136 -0.12 14.05 6.16
CA SER A 136 -1.26 14.97 6.14
C SER A 136 -2.07 14.85 7.44
N PRO A 137 -2.20 15.92 8.26
CA PRO A 137 -2.86 15.83 9.56
C PRO A 137 -4.28 15.26 9.52
N GLY A 138 -5.11 15.66 8.54
CA GLY A 138 -6.47 15.17 8.39
C GLY A 138 -6.53 13.67 8.05
N HIS A 139 -5.75 13.24 7.05
CA HIS A 139 -5.72 11.84 6.64
C HIS A 139 -5.12 10.92 7.72
N ARG A 140 -4.08 11.41 8.42
CA ARG A 140 -3.49 10.73 9.59
C ARG A 140 -4.51 10.56 10.70
N ALA A 141 -5.32 11.58 10.99
CA ALA A 141 -6.36 11.50 12.01
C ALA A 141 -7.38 10.39 11.71
N ASN A 142 -7.75 10.21 10.43
CA ASN A 142 -8.63 9.12 10.02
C ASN A 142 -7.99 7.74 10.24
N ILE A 143 -6.72 7.55 9.84
CA ILE A 143 -5.98 6.28 10.03
C ILE A 143 -5.90 5.88 11.51
N LEU A 144 -5.73 6.86 12.40
CA LEU A 144 -5.59 6.68 13.84
C LEU A 144 -6.92 6.78 14.60
N GLY A 145 -8.05 6.91 13.91
CA GLY A 145 -9.36 7.06 14.54
C GLY A 145 -9.89 5.80 15.22
N ASP A 146 -10.96 5.97 16.01
CA ASP A 146 -11.68 4.90 16.71
C ASP A 146 -12.57 4.10 15.75
N TYR A 147 -11.93 3.17 15.04
CA TYR A 147 -12.54 2.25 14.08
C TYR A 147 -12.16 0.80 14.40
N THR A 148 -12.91 -0.13 13.83
CA THR A 148 -12.66 -1.57 13.95
C THR A 148 -12.52 -2.26 12.60
N MET A 149 -13.03 -1.64 11.53
CA MET A 149 -13.07 -2.19 10.18
C MET A 149 -12.51 -1.22 9.14
N PHE A 150 -12.06 -1.79 8.03
CA PHE A 150 -11.36 -1.10 6.96
C PHE A 150 -11.80 -1.61 5.59
N GLY A 151 -11.83 -0.72 4.62
CA GLY A 151 -11.91 -1.02 3.21
C GLY A 151 -10.94 -0.14 2.44
N THR A 152 -10.42 -0.64 1.33
CA THR A 152 -9.52 0.10 0.46
C THR A 152 -9.77 -0.28 -0.99
N ALA A 153 -9.47 0.64 -1.90
CA ALA A 153 -9.45 0.33 -3.31
C ALA A 153 -8.41 1.12 -4.09
N TYR A 154 -7.93 0.50 -5.15
CA TYR A 154 -7.07 1.09 -6.17
C TYR A 154 -7.75 1.04 -7.53
N ALA A 155 -7.64 2.11 -8.30
CA ALA A 155 -8.02 2.14 -9.71
C ALA A 155 -6.91 2.78 -10.55
N TYR A 156 -6.75 2.29 -11.78
CA TYR A 156 -5.79 2.81 -12.74
C TYR A 156 -6.47 3.24 -14.04
N SER A 157 -6.07 4.40 -14.56
CA SER A 157 -6.52 4.91 -15.86
C SER A 157 -5.36 5.59 -16.57
N SER A 158 -4.79 4.90 -17.57
CA SER A 158 -3.62 5.38 -18.34
C SER A 158 -3.85 6.70 -19.07
N THR A 159 -5.10 7.03 -19.36
CA THR A 159 -5.53 8.25 -20.06
C THR A 159 -5.87 9.40 -19.12
N SER A 160 -5.97 9.14 -17.81
CA SER A 160 -6.25 10.18 -16.82
C SER A 160 -4.97 10.90 -16.37
N THR A 161 -5.14 12.14 -15.88
CA THR A 161 -4.09 13.03 -15.36
C THR A 161 -3.24 12.34 -14.30
N TYR A 162 -3.87 11.73 -13.29
CA TYR A 162 -3.17 11.17 -12.13
C TYR A 162 -2.76 9.71 -12.29
N LYS A 163 -3.38 8.99 -13.24
CA LYS A 163 -3.20 7.56 -13.51
C LYS A 163 -3.59 6.60 -12.39
N HIS A 164 -3.20 6.87 -11.15
CA HIS A 164 -3.38 6.03 -9.97
C HIS A 164 -4.36 6.70 -9.00
N TYR A 165 -5.39 5.99 -8.54
CA TYR A 165 -6.40 6.52 -7.64
C TYR A 165 -6.62 5.56 -6.47
N TRP A 166 -6.72 6.13 -5.27
CA TRP A 166 -6.81 5.40 -4.02
C TRP A 166 -7.96 5.91 -3.17
N THR A 167 -8.64 4.98 -2.51
CA THR A 167 -9.63 5.27 -1.48
C THR A 167 -9.41 4.34 -0.30
N GLN A 168 -9.43 4.88 0.91
CA GLN A 168 -9.58 4.15 2.16
C GLN A 168 -10.90 4.53 2.81
N ASN A 169 -11.68 3.55 3.25
CA ASN A 169 -12.85 3.76 4.10
C ASN A 169 -12.66 3.05 5.43
N PHE A 170 -12.88 3.77 6.52
CA PHE A 170 -12.80 3.28 7.89
C PHE A 170 -14.21 3.16 8.46
N GLY A 171 -14.44 2.13 9.29
CA GLY A 171 -15.77 1.88 9.86
C GLY A 171 -15.72 1.36 11.29
N LYS A 172 -16.70 1.79 12.08
CA LYS A 172 -17.06 1.18 13.37
C LYS A 172 -18.54 0.84 13.33
N SER A 173 -18.86 -0.38 13.72
CA SER A 173 -20.24 -0.88 13.82
C SER A 173 -20.37 -1.83 14.98
N SER A 174 -21.55 -1.89 15.59
CA SER A 174 -21.94 -2.92 16.55
C SER A 174 -22.57 -4.16 15.90
N THR A 175 -22.87 -4.12 14.60
CA THR A 175 -23.61 -5.20 13.89
C THR A 175 -22.88 -5.72 12.65
N GLU A 176 -21.69 -5.21 12.36
CA GLU A 176 -20.87 -5.66 11.23
C GLU A 176 -19.66 -6.42 11.78
N SER A 177 -19.14 -7.35 10.98
CA SER A 177 -17.97 -8.16 11.29
C SER A 177 -16.88 -7.98 10.24
N CYS A 178 -15.67 -8.39 10.61
CA CYS A 178 -14.60 -8.61 9.65
C CYS A 178 -15.01 -9.73 8.70
N ASN A 179 -14.79 -9.56 7.40
CA ASN A 179 -14.98 -10.62 6.42
C ASN A 179 -13.94 -10.45 5.31
N TYR A 180 -12.92 -11.30 5.37
CA TYR A 180 -11.84 -11.35 4.39
C TYR A 180 -11.95 -12.57 3.46
N GLU A 181 -12.86 -13.50 3.73
CA GLU A 181 -12.88 -14.80 3.03
C GLU A 181 -13.37 -14.73 1.56
N ASP A 182 -13.99 -13.62 1.15
CA ASP A 182 -14.48 -13.42 -0.22
C ASP A 182 -13.49 -12.70 -1.16
N ILE A 183 -12.29 -12.34 -0.68
CA ILE A 183 -11.21 -11.88 -1.55
C ILE A 183 -10.24 -13.03 -1.68
N GLU A 184 -10.17 -13.62 -2.88
CA GLU A 184 -9.27 -14.73 -3.24
C GLU A 184 -7.89 -14.51 -2.59
N TYR A 185 -7.68 -15.19 -1.47
CA TYR A 185 -6.42 -15.19 -0.78
C TYR A 185 -5.52 -16.09 -1.62
N VAL A 186 -4.73 -15.46 -2.50
CA VAL A 186 -3.55 -16.14 -3.02
C VAL A 186 -2.63 -16.25 -1.82
N GLU A 187 -2.48 -17.46 -1.27
CA GLU A 187 -1.47 -17.68 -0.24
C GLU A 187 -0.14 -17.13 -0.75
N PRO A 188 0.65 -16.41 0.07
CA PRO A 188 2.06 -16.25 -0.27
C PRO A 188 2.61 -17.66 -0.52
N PRO A 189 3.37 -17.93 -1.60
CA PRO A 189 3.82 -19.27 -1.92
C PRO A 189 4.42 -19.91 -0.68
N SER A 190 3.81 -21.01 -0.24
CA SER A 190 4.24 -21.72 0.94
C SER A 190 5.67 -22.22 0.71
N LEU A 191 6.55 -21.96 1.67
CA LEU A 191 7.94 -22.43 1.68
C LEU A 191 8.01 -23.93 2.02
N ASN A 192 7.16 -24.77 1.43
CA ASN A 192 7.28 -26.22 1.58
C ASN A 192 6.67 -26.93 0.36
N GLY A 193 7.55 -27.22 -0.59
CA GLY A 193 7.27 -28.02 -1.77
C GLY A 193 8.58 -28.55 -2.35
N THR A 194 9.37 -29.23 -1.53
CA THR A 194 10.37 -30.19 -2.02
C THR A 194 9.65 -31.28 -2.80
N GLU A 195 9.73 -31.25 -4.12
CA GLU A 195 9.85 -32.47 -4.90
C GLU A 195 11.09 -32.38 -5.78
N SER A 196 12.09 -33.14 -5.33
CA SER A 196 13.27 -33.53 -6.08
C SER A 196 12.85 -34.51 -7.17
N THR A 197 13.15 -34.18 -8.43
CA THR A 197 13.56 -35.19 -9.40
C THR A 197 14.86 -34.75 -10.06
N ASP A 198 15.90 -35.45 -9.65
CA ASP A 198 17.26 -35.52 -10.18
C ASP A 198 17.33 -35.62 -11.71
N ASN A 199 18.23 -34.85 -12.32
CA ASN A 199 19.45 -35.38 -12.98
C ASN A 199 19.93 -34.48 -14.13
N SER A 200 21.03 -33.76 -13.90
CA SER A 200 22.21 -33.80 -14.80
C SER A 200 23.34 -32.94 -14.25
N SER A 201 24.22 -33.59 -13.50
CA SER A 201 25.67 -33.60 -13.72
C SER A 201 26.30 -32.35 -14.36
N VAL A 202 26.89 -31.46 -13.55
CA VAL A 202 28.11 -30.73 -13.94
C VAL A 202 29.02 -30.49 -12.72
N VAL A 203 30.05 -31.34 -12.65
CA VAL A 203 31.43 -31.18 -12.14
C VAL A 203 31.81 -29.84 -11.47
N LEU A 204 32.27 -29.91 -10.21
CA LEU A 204 33.05 -28.87 -9.52
C LEU A 204 34.46 -28.73 -10.14
N PRO A 205 35.05 -27.53 -10.15
CA PRO A 205 36.16 -27.34 -9.21
C PRO A 205 36.33 -25.92 -8.62
N ASN A 206 36.65 -25.91 -7.32
CA ASN A 206 37.62 -25.05 -6.59
C ASN A 206 37.49 -23.50 -6.61
N GLU A 207 37.21 -22.94 -5.43
CA GLU A 207 37.63 -21.60 -4.92
C GLU A 207 39.18 -21.48 -4.89
N PRO A 208 39.86 -20.30 -4.89
CA PRO A 208 39.59 -19.08 -4.06
C PRO A 208 40.10 -17.75 -4.73
N PRO A 209 40.48 -16.62 -4.05
CA PRO A 209 40.17 -16.03 -2.74
C PRO A 209 39.66 -14.55 -2.78
N THR A 210 39.40 -14.05 -1.58
CA THR A 210 39.00 -12.73 -1.06
C THR A 210 39.78 -11.47 -1.52
N ASP A 211 39.07 -10.32 -1.55
CA ASP A 211 39.46 -8.96 -1.08
C ASP A 211 38.42 -7.96 -1.66
N GLY A 212 38.02 -6.83 -1.08
CA GLY A 212 38.45 -6.09 0.10
C GLY A 212 37.56 -4.84 0.27
N ASN A 213 37.78 -4.19 1.39
CA ASN A 213 37.24 -2.94 1.94
C ASN A 213 37.01 -1.75 0.96
N ASP A 214 36.02 -0.88 1.21
CA ASP A 214 36.22 0.51 1.71
C ASP A 214 35.11 1.53 1.39
N SER A 215 34.56 2.07 2.47
CA SER A 215 34.01 3.40 2.85
C SER A 215 33.73 4.57 1.89
N THR A 216 32.85 5.45 2.41
CA THR A 216 32.63 6.90 2.15
C THR A 216 31.86 7.23 0.86
N ASP A 217 30.99 8.24 0.76
CA ASP A 217 30.65 9.40 1.59
C ASP A 217 29.27 9.94 1.16
N ASN A 218 28.58 10.66 2.04
CA ASN A 218 27.36 11.41 1.72
C ASN A 218 27.70 12.90 1.57
N PRO A 219 27.06 13.63 0.63
CA PRO A 219 26.44 14.86 1.08
C PRO A 219 25.06 15.19 0.49
N THR A 220 24.23 15.67 1.41
CA THR A 220 23.06 16.55 1.34
C THR A 220 22.80 17.35 0.05
N ALA A 221 21.55 17.31 -0.43
CA ALA A 221 20.95 18.36 -1.26
C ALA A 221 19.44 18.54 -0.97
N VAL A 222 19.08 19.80 -0.76
CA VAL A 222 17.74 20.37 -0.55
C VAL A 222 16.95 20.40 -1.87
N LEU A 223 15.65 20.11 -1.83
CA LEU A 223 14.72 20.31 -2.96
C LEU A 223 13.40 20.96 -2.51
N PRO A 224 12.67 21.65 -3.41
CA PRO A 224 11.83 22.79 -3.11
C PRO A 224 10.31 22.53 -3.07
N ASN A 225 9.65 23.33 -2.23
CA ASN A 225 8.23 23.71 -2.09
C ASN A 225 7.19 23.16 -3.09
N ASP A 226 6.17 22.49 -2.53
CA ASP A 226 4.90 22.15 -3.16
C ASP A 226 3.94 23.35 -3.27
N PRO A 227 2.99 23.34 -4.24
CA PRO A 227 1.95 24.35 -4.36
C PRO A 227 0.86 24.19 -3.27
N PRO A 228 0.14 25.27 -2.91
CA PRO A 228 -0.70 25.30 -1.73
C PRO A 228 -1.91 24.37 -1.84
N THR A 229 -2.18 23.69 -0.74
CA THR A 229 -3.39 22.91 -0.50
C THR A 229 -4.59 23.85 -0.45
N ASP A 230 -5.53 23.67 -1.38
CA ASP A 230 -6.83 24.31 -1.28
C ASP A 230 -7.65 23.62 -0.18
N SER A 231 -7.67 24.26 0.98
CA SER A 231 -8.61 24.00 2.05
C SER A 231 -9.61 25.17 2.09
N ASN A 232 -10.85 24.88 1.71
CA ASN A 232 -12.04 25.72 1.83
C ASN A 232 -12.21 26.81 0.77
N VAL A 233 -13.17 26.59 -0.12
CA VAL A 233 -13.88 27.63 -0.85
C VAL A 233 -15.34 27.17 -0.99
N ASP A 234 -16.24 27.53 -0.07
CA ASP A 234 -17.16 28.65 -0.33
C ASP A 234 -16.46 29.98 -0.69
N LEU A 235 -16.81 30.44 -1.91
CA LEU A 235 -16.47 31.67 -2.65
C LEU A 235 -15.10 31.80 -3.32
#